data_AF-Q2HEM8-F1
#
_entry.id   AF-Q2HEM8-F1
#
_cell.length_a   1.000
_cell.length_b   1.000
_cell.length_c   1.000
_cell.angle_alpha   90.00
_cell.angle_beta   90.00
_cell.angle_gamma   90.00
#
_symmetry.space_group_name_H-M   'P 1'
#
loop_
_entity.id
_entity.type
_entity.pdbx_description
1 polymer ?
#
loop_
_entity_poly.entity_id
_entity_poly.type
_entity_poly.pdbx_seq_one_letter_code
_entity_poly.pdbx_strand_id
1 'polypeptide(L)'
;MSHIPTTTPASAAAAPKPTNPNPDTKPTNPLYNPTLPTDRSLFRQPLRPAPDATALCAPYIPSPSTLPTLTTTTTRPPNPNNVLLLIPTANASKTALLTAHLAATRPPHITSLTHLQIPADSGVGEQPYDGAGPRGAFNRVVGAVHALQRQAERGTYGEVLSGVGTVVVGAVENFVRRERAAGEGGVLVPVDYGVVVFCRVSLAPGEERARWEWRVGVSKGVMVPREYWRAAEGFGFEDDERMHGKVTVGEVLAANLGVDKADWFLSLMGVSRYDLLRDAMEEMEVPWPAAGNAPVAVSKAFGA
;
A
#
# COMPACT_ATOMS: atom_id res chain seq x y z
N MET A 1 -3.45 14.94 -48.03
CA MET A 1 -3.88 13.55 -48.14
C MET A 1 -2.64 12.72 -48.41
N SER A 2 -2.06 12.14 -47.35
CA SER A 2 -0.80 11.38 -47.43
C SER A 2 -1.12 9.89 -47.31
N HIS A 3 -0.71 9.12 -48.32
CA HIS A 3 -0.85 7.67 -48.35
C HIS A 3 0.15 7.02 -47.39
N ILE A 4 -0.37 6.23 -46.44
CA ILE A 4 0.43 5.34 -45.59
C ILE A 4 0.50 3.98 -46.31
N PRO A 5 1.69 3.41 -46.54
CA PRO A 5 1.82 2.11 -47.18
C PRO A 5 1.47 0.99 -46.20
N THR A 6 0.62 0.07 -46.64
CA THR A 6 0.20 -1.12 -45.89
C THR A 6 1.29 -2.19 -46.01
N THR A 7 2.00 -2.47 -44.91
CA THR A 7 2.95 -3.60 -44.85
C THR A 7 2.21 -4.89 -44.48
N THR A 8 2.39 -5.91 -45.30
CA THR A 8 1.92 -7.28 -45.08
C THR A 8 2.71 -7.92 -43.94
N PRO A 9 2.09 -8.60 -42.96
CA PRO A 9 2.82 -9.26 -41.90
C PRO A 9 3.50 -10.54 -42.41
N ALA A 10 4.76 -10.71 -42.03
CA ALA A 10 5.55 -11.90 -42.30
C ALA A 10 4.94 -13.15 -41.63
N SER A 11 4.93 -14.25 -42.37
CA SER A 11 4.53 -15.57 -41.89
C SER A 11 5.41 -16.01 -40.72
N ALA A 12 4.81 -16.13 -39.53
CA ALA A 12 5.46 -16.66 -38.35
C ALA A 12 5.67 -18.17 -38.52
N ALA A 13 6.93 -18.61 -38.56
CA ALA A 13 7.29 -20.02 -38.45
C ALA A 13 6.73 -20.57 -37.12
N ALA A 14 6.04 -21.71 -37.21
CA ALA A 14 5.45 -22.37 -36.05
C ALA A 14 6.52 -22.69 -35.00
N ALA A 15 6.33 -22.18 -33.79
CA ALA A 15 7.14 -22.52 -32.64
C ALA A 15 7.14 -24.05 -32.42
N PRO A 16 8.28 -24.66 -32.04
CA PRO A 16 8.34 -26.08 -31.73
C PRO A 16 7.32 -26.41 -30.64
N LYS A 17 6.53 -27.47 -30.87
CA LYS A 17 5.56 -27.95 -29.88
C LYS A 17 6.27 -28.19 -28.55
N PRO A 18 5.73 -27.70 -27.42
CA PRO A 18 6.28 -28.00 -26.11
C PRO A 18 6.27 -29.52 -25.92
N THR A 19 7.45 -30.09 -25.68
CA THR A 19 7.59 -31.47 -25.21
C THR A 19 6.84 -31.60 -23.89
N ASN A 20 5.87 -32.51 -23.83
CA ASN A 20 5.14 -32.81 -22.60
C ASN A 20 6.13 -33.14 -21.49
N PRO A 21 6.14 -32.40 -20.37
CA PRO A 21 6.97 -32.76 -19.23
C PRO A 21 6.55 -34.13 -18.69
N ASN A 22 7.54 -34.91 -18.30
CA ASN A 22 7.38 -36.21 -17.67
C ASN A 22 6.42 -36.07 -16.46
N PRO A 23 5.27 -36.79 -16.42
CA PRO A 23 4.26 -36.64 -15.35
C PRO A 23 4.77 -37.03 -13.96
N ASP A 24 5.92 -37.71 -13.87
CA ASP A 24 6.50 -38.20 -12.61
C ASP A 24 7.52 -37.25 -11.97
N THR A 25 7.87 -36.13 -12.61
CA THR A 25 8.68 -35.07 -12.00
C THR A 25 7.81 -33.86 -11.69
N LYS A 26 6.95 -33.97 -10.67
CA LYS A 26 6.46 -32.74 -10.03
C LYS A 26 7.69 -32.06 -9.41
N PRO A 27 8.04 -30.83 -9.79
CA PRO A 27 9.04 -30.09 -9.06
C PRO A 27 8.56 -30.04 -7.61
N THR A 28 9.33 -30.65 -6.71
CA THR A 28 9.11 -30.51 -5.27
C THR A 28 9.16 -29.02 -4.99
N ASN A 29 8.01 -28.42 -4.67
CA ASN A 29 7.93 -27.01 -4.32
C ASN A 29 8.94 -26.79 -3.18
N PRO A 30 9.98 -25.96 -3.36
CA PRO A 30 11.04 -25.81 -2.34
C PRO A 30 10.51 -25.25 -1.02
N LEU A 31 9.30 -24.68 -1.02
CA LEU A 31 8.61 -24.16 0.15
C LEU A 31 7.78 -25.23 0.89
N TYR A 32 7.58 -26.41 0.29
CA TYR A 32 6.87 -27.51 0.94
C TYR A 32 7.76 -28.16 2.00
N ASN A 33 7.21 -28.29 3.21
CA ASN A 33 7.87 -28.94 4.33
C ASN A 33 6.85 -29.85 5.03
N PRO A 34 7.00 -31.19 4.90
CA PRO A 34 6.04 -32.16 5.46
C PRO A 34 6.03 -32.19 6.99
N THR A 35 6.98 -31.52 7.67
CA THR A 35 6.98 -31.43 9.14
C THR A 35 6.09 -30.31 9.67
N LEU A 36 5.57 -29.44 8.79
CA LEU A 36 4.68 -28.35 9.20
C LEU A 36 3.29 -28.88 9.57
N PRO A 37 2.65 -28.33 10.62
CA PRO A 37 1.32 -28.76 11.04
C PRO A 37 0.28 -28.54 9.95
N THR A 38 -0.45 -29.59 9.56
CA THR A 38 -1.53 -29.50 8.56
C THR A 38 -2.92 -29.25 9.16
N ASP A 39 -3.04 -29.30 10.49
CA ASP A 39 -4.30 -29.03 11.18
C ASP A 39 -4.67 -27.54 11.08
N ARG A 40 -5.70 -27.27 10.28
CA ARG A 40 -6.21 -25.91 10.06
C ARG A 40 -6.88 -25.33 11.30
N SER A 41 -7.25 -26.16 12.29
CA SER A 41 -7.85 -25.68 13.55
C SER A 41 -6.89 -24.77 14.33
N LEU A 42 -5.58 -24.96 14.16
CA LEU A 42 -4.52 -24.15 14.78
C LEU A 42 -4.57 -22.68 14.39
N PHE A 43 -5.20 -22.37 13.24
CA PHE A 43 -5.38 -21.02 12.77
C PHE A 43 -6.60 -20.35 13.38
N ARG A 44 -7.65 -21.08 13.79
CA ARG A 44 -8.92 -20.53 14.32
C ARG A 44 -8.80 -19.94 15.73
N GLN A 45 -7.79 -19.13 15.95
CA GLN A 45 -7.55 -18.41 17.18
C GLN A 45 -8.24 -17.04 17.12
N PRO A 46 -8.57 -16.46 18.29
CA PRO A 46 -9.12 -15.11 18.33
C PRO A 46 -8.19 -14.09 17.66
N LEU A 47 -8.77 -13.13 16.97
CA LEU A 47 -8.02 -11.98 16.45
C LEU A 47 -7.34 -11.26 17.60
N ARG A 48 -6.10 -10.83 17.37
CA ARG A 48 -5.37 -9.99 18.32
C ARG A 48 -5.83 -8.55 18.14
N PRO A 49 -6.02 -7.79 19.24
CA PRO A 49 -6.25 -6.36 19.13
C PRO A 49 -5.15 -5.70 18.31
N ALA A 50 -5.51 -4.64 17.59
CA ALA A 50 -4.51 -3.79 16.96
C ALA A 50 -3.58 -3.22 18.02
N PRO A 51 -2.25 -3.18 17.79
CA PRO A 51 -1.36 -2.41 18.64
C PRO A 51 -1.68 -0.92 18.53
N ASP A 52 -1.22 -0.16 19.52
CA ASP A 52 -1.29 1.31 19.44
C ASP A 52 -0.56 1.79 18.17
N ALA A 53 -1.33 2.31 17.21
CA ALA A 53 -0.83 2.74 15.92
C ALA A 53 0.15 3.91 16.06
N THR A 54 -0.08 4.80 17.03
CA THR A 54 0.80 5.95 17.30
C THR A 54 2.14 5.45 17.80
N ALA A 55 2.15 4.58 18.81
CA ALA A 55 3.38 4.03 19.36
C ALA A 55 4.16 3.21 18.33
N LEU A 56 3.45 2.42 17.50
CA LEU A 56 4.08 1.59 16.48
C LEU A 56 4.67 2.42 15.32
N CYS A 57 3.97 3.47 14.88
CA CYS A 57 4.31 4.19 13.66
C CYS A 57 5.15 5.44 13.91
N ALA A 58 5.07 6.06 15.09
CA ALA A 58 5.74 7.33 15.39
C ALA A 58 7.25 7.36 15.04
N PRO A 59 8.05 6.31 15.30
CA PRO A 59 9.47 6.32 14.94
C PRO A 59 9.75 6.39 13.44
N TYR A 60 8.75 6.08 12.61
CA TYR A 60 8.89 5.96 11.16
C TYR A 60 8.21 7.09 10.38
N ILE A 61 7.48 7.98 11.07
CA ILE A 61 6.89 9.17 10.43
C ILE A 61 8.04 10.06 9.95
N PRO A 62 8.13 10.35 8.63
CA PRO A 62 9.19 11.19 8.12
C PRO A 62 9.15 12.60 8.72
N SER A 63 10.33 13.16 9.01
CA SER A 63 10.44 14.55 9.46
C SER A 63 9.97 15.51 8.36
N PRO A 64 9.27 16.61 8.69
CA PRO A 64 8.92 17.64 7.71
C PRO A 64 10.10 18.16 6.89
N SER A 65 11.30 18.17 7.44
CA SER A 65 12.52 18.64 6.75
C SER A 65 13.01 17.71 5.63
N THR A 66 12.57 16.46 5.60
CA THR A 66 12.99 15.47 4.60
C THR A 66 11.93 15.27 3.50
N LEU A 67 10.79 15.97 3.61
CA LEU A 67 9.65 15.75 2.74
C LEU A 67 9.74 16.62 1.49
N PRO A 68 9.37 16.08 0.31
CA PRO A 68 9.36 16.88 -0.90
C PRO A 68 8.34 18.01 -0.81
N THR A 69 8.72 19.14 -1.41
CA THR A 69 7.77 20.20 -1.72
C THR A 69 7.20 19.93 -3.10
N LEU A 70 5.90 19.67 -3.17
CA LEU A 70 5.20 19.60 -4.45
C LEU A 70 4.99 21.01 -4.99
N THR A 71 5.47 21.28 -6.19
CA THR A 71 5.23 22.54 -6.89
C THR A 71 4.45 22.26 -8.16
N THR A 72 3.45 23.09 -8.43
CA THR A 72 2.68 23.01 -9.67
C THR A 72 2.99 24.24 -10.52
N THR A 73 3.30 24.04 -11.79
CA THR A 73 3.50 25.10 -12.78
C THR A 73 2.23 25.36 -13.60
N THR A 74 1.06 24.99 -13.05
CA THR A 74 -0.20 24.98 -13.78
C THR A 74 -0.76 26.39 -13.94
N THR A 75 -1.35 26.68 -15.10
CA THR A 75 -2.00 27.97 -15.38
C THR A 75 -3.29 28.19 -14.60
N ARG A 76 -3.92 27.10 -14.13
CA ARG A 76 -5.10 27.13 -13.28
C ARG A 76 -4.67 27.24 -11.81
N PRO A 77 -5.23 28.18 -11.03
CA PRO A 77 -4.92 28.28 -9.61
C PRO A 77 -5.36 27.01 -8.86
N PRO A 78 -4.58 26.53 -7.88
CA PRO A 78 -4.95 25.36 -7.08
C PRO A 78 -6.23 25.63 -6.30
N ASN A 79 -7.19 24.70 -6.33
CA ASN A 79 -8.35 24.72 -5.44
C ASN A 79 -8.18 23.62 -4.38
N PRO A 80 -8.10 23.94 -3.08
CA PRO A 80 -7.89 22.95 -2.02
C PRO A 80 -8.95 21.83 -2.03
N ASN A 81 -10.17 22.12 -2.51
CA ASN A 81 -11.27 21.16 -2.58
C ASN A 81 -11.26 20.30 -3.85
N ASN A 82 -10.28 20.50 -4.75
CA ASN A 82 -9.98 19.57 -5.83
C ASN A 82 -8.87 18.64 -5.34
N VAL A 83 -9.26 17.41 -5.02
CA VAL A 83 -8.40 16.42 -4.38
C VAL A 83 -7.93 15.38 -5.38
N LEU A 84 -6.63 15.10 -5.38
CA LEU A 84 -6.04 13.94 -6.04
C LEU A 84 -5.79 12.84 -5.01
N LEU A 85 -6.44 11.68 -5.17
CA LEU A 85 -6.07 10.46 -4.48
C LEU A 85 -4.89 9.81 -5.20
N LEU A 86 -3.75 9.71 -4.53
CA LEU A 86 -2.56 9.03 -5.01
C LEU A 86 -2.43 7.65 -4.35
N ILE A 87 -2.36 6.61 -5.17
CA ILE A 87 -2.29 5.21 -4.70
C ILE A 87 -0.92 4.62 -5.08
N PRO A 88 -0.05 4.31 -4.10
CA PRO A 88 1.35 3.98 -4.34
C PRO A 88 1.59 2.48 -4.56
N THR A 89 0.58 1.74 -5.05
CA THR A 89 0.65 0.29 -5.25
C THR A 89 0.01 -0.13 -6.57
N ALA A 90 0.50 -1.21 -7.17
CA ALA A 90 -0.12 -1.84 -8.33
C ALA A 90 -1.19 -2.89 -7.96
N ASN A 91 -1.35 -3.17 -6.67
CA ASN A 91 -2.29 -4.18 -6.20
C ASN A 91 -3.74 -3.68 -6.37
N ALA A 92 -4.51 -4.37 -7.22
CA ALA A 92 -5.89 -4.00 -7.54
C ALA A 92 -6.82 -4.01 -6.31
N SER A 93 -6.67 -4.98 -5.41
CA SER A 93 -7.50 -5.08 -4.20
C SER A 93 -7.24 -3.94 -3.22
N LYS A 94 -5.97 -3.57 -2.99
CA LYS A 94 -5.60 -2.39 -2.17
C LYS A 94 -6.09 -1.09 -2.82
N THR A 95 -5.98 -0.99 -4.14
CA THR A 95 -6.45 0.15 -4.92
C THR A 95 -7.96 0.32 -4.80
N ALA A 96 -8.71 -0.76 -4.96
CA ALA A 96 -10.17 -0.77 -4.81
C ALA A 96 -10.58 -0.40 -3.38
N LEU A 97 -9.89 -0.96 -2.38
CA LEU A 97 -10.15 -0.67 -0.96
C LEU A 97 -10.00 0.82 -0.64
N LEU A 98 -8.84 1.41 -1.00
CA LEU A 98 -8.56 2.83 -0.75
C LEU A 98 -9.53 3.75 -1.51
N THR A 99 -9.79 3.42 -2.77
CA THR A 99 -10.74 4.15 -3.63
C THR A 99 -12.14 4.16 -3.02
N ALA A 100 -12.64 2.98 -2.62
CA ALA A 100 -13.97 2.85 -2.04
C ALA A 100 -14.08 3.62 -0.71
N HIS A 101 -13.08 3.52 0.16
CA HIS A 101 -13.08 4.20 1.45
C HIS A 101 -13.09 5.74 1.30
N LEU A 102 -12.23 6.30 0.44
CA LEU A 102 -12.21 7.75 0.21
C LEU A 102 -13.48 8.26 -0.48
N ALA A 103 -14.07 7.49 -1.38
CA ALA A 103 -15.34 7.86 -2.00
C ALA A 103 -16.48 7.89 -0.97
N ALA A 104 -16.52 6.92 -0.06
CA ALA A 104 -17.55 6.81 0.97
C ALA A 104 -17.43 7.88 2.07
N THR A 105 -16.20 8.30 2.40
CA THR A 105 -15.94 9.30 3.45
C THR A 105 -15.77 10.72 2.91
N ARG A 106 -15.99 10.93 1.61
CA ARG A 106 -15.80 12.22 0.93
C ARG A 106 -16.74 13.30 1.51
N PRO A 107 -16.21 14.38 2.10
CA PRO A 107 -17.03 15.47 2.58
C PRO A 107 -17.76 16.21 1.44
N PRO A 108 -18.93 16.82 1.70
CA PRO A 108 -19.71 17.54 0.68
C PRO A 108 -18.97 18.72 0.02
N HIS A 109 -18.03 19.36 0.72
CA HIS A 109 -17.27 20.49 0.20
C HIS A 109 -16.16 20.10 -0.79
N ILE A 110 -15.87 18.81 -0.95
CA ILE A 110 -14.92 18.32 -1.95
C ILE A 110 -15.56 18.40 -3.34
N THR A 111 -15.09 19.35 -4.13
CA THR A 111 -15.59 19.65 -5.48
C THR A 111 -15.27 18.52 -6.45
N SER A 112 -14.07 17.97 -6.38
CA SER A 112 -13.63 16.87 -7.23
C SER A 112 -12.67 15.93 -6.50
N LEU A 113 -12.78 14.64 -6.82
CA LEU A 113 -11.87 13.59 -6.37
C LEU A 113 -11.42 12.81 -7.61
N THR A 114 -10.15 12.94 -7.97
CA THR A 114 -9.54 12.21 -9.09
C THR A 114 -8.54 11.21 -8.53
N HIS A 115 -8.40 10.04 -9.15
CA HIS A 115 -7.48 8.99 -8.68
C HIS A 115 -6.32 8.83 -9.65
N LEU A 116 -5.12 8.63 -9.10
CA LEU A 116 -3.92 8.32 -9.87
C LEU A 116 -3.11 7.24 -9.15
N GLN A 117 -2.75 6.21 -9.89
CA GLN A 117 -1.91 5.12 -9.39
C GLN A 117 -0.47 5.35 -9.83
N ILE A 118 0.43 5.52 -8.87
CA ILE A 118 1.88 5.62 -9.13
C ILE A 118 2.57 4.62 -8.21
N PRO A 119 2.84 3.39 -8.67
CA PRO A 119 3.55 2.41 -7.86
C PRO A 119 4.87 3.00 -7.32
N ALA A 120 5.07 2.89 -6.02
CA ALA A 120 6.28 3.31 -5.34
C ALA A 120 6.85 2.15 -4.54
N ASP A 121 8.17 2.04 -4.53
CA ASP A 121 8.88 1.03 -3.73
C ASP A 121 8.71 1.32 -2.22
N SER A 122 8.53 0.26 -1.43
CA SER A 122 8.52 0.37 0.03
C SER A 122 9.93 0.34 0.63
N GLY A 123 10.92 -0.20 -0.08
CA GLY A 123 12.28 -0.39 0.41
C GLY A 123 12.38 -1.36 1.58
N VAL A 124 11.39 -2.25 1.77
CA VAL A 124 11.34 -3.19 2.91
C VAL A 124 11.03 -4.64 2.53
N GLY A 125 11.24 -5.01 1.28
CA GLY A 125 10.98 -6.36 0.77
C GLY A 125 9.49 -6.74 0.75
N GLU A 126 9.21 -7.99 0.38
CA GLU A 126 7.85 -8.53 0.29
C GLU A 126 7.29 -8.99 1.65
N GLN A 127 8.15 -9.43 2.58
CA GLN A 127 7.77 -9.83 3.94
C GLN A 127 8.45 -8.92 4.98
N PRO A 128 7.92 -7.72 5.25
CA PRO A 128 8.46 -6.88 6.29
C PRO A 128 8.10 -7.44 7.68
N TYR A 129 9.05 -7.32 8.61
CA TYR A 129 8.90 -7.65 10.03
C TYR A 129 8.91 -6.40 10.90
N ASP A 130 8.14 -6.45 11.99
CA ASP A 130 8.11 -5.42 13.03
C ASP A 130 7.96 -4.00 12.45
N GLY A 131 8.89 -3.09 12.75
CA GLY A 131 8.87 -1.71 12.28
C GLY A 131 9.10 -1.52 10.79
N ALA A 132 9.57 -2.55 10.07
CA ALA A 132 9.75 -2.46 8.62
C ALA A 132 8.42 -2.29 7.89
N GLY A 133 7.32 -2.85 8.42
CA GLY A 133 5.98 -2.68 7.83
C GLY A 133 5.54 -1.21 7.78
N PRO A 134 5.39 -0.56 8.95
CA PRO A 134 5.12 0.87 9.03
C PRO A 134 6.08 1.72 8.19
N ARG A 135 7.40 1.48 8.30
CA ARG A 135 8.41 2.18 7.49
C ARG A 135 8.13 2.05 5.99
N GLY A 136 7.81 0.85 5.52
CA GLY A 136 7.45 0.59 4.13
C GLY A 136 6.25 1.40 3.65
N ALA A 137 5.20 1.51 4.46
CA ALA A 137 4.03 2.30 4.13
C ALA A 137 4.36 3.80 3.97
N PHE A 138 5.16 4.37 4.90
CA PHE A 138 5.61 5.77 4.79
C PHE A 138 6.51 6.00 3.58
N ASN A 139 7.45 5.08 3.31
CA ASN A 139 8.32 5.14 2.14
C ASN A 139 7.52 5.15 0.84
N ARG A 140 6.47 4.32 0.72
CA ARG A 140 5.58 4.32 -0.44
C ARG A 140 4.88 5.66 -0.63
N VAL A 141 4.41 6.28 0.46
CA VAL A 141 3.76 7.60 0.39
C VAL A 141 4.75 8.66 -0.12
N VAL A 142 5.92 8.77 0.50
CA VAL A 142 6.94 9.76 0.12
C VAL A 142 7.44 9.51 -1.31
N GLY A 143 7.72 8.25 -1.65
CA GLY A 143 8.18 7.84 -2.97
C GLY A 143 7.18 8.16 -4.08
N ALA A 144 5.88 7.96 -3.83
CA ALA A 144 4.84 8.30 -4.79
C ALA A 144 4.70 9.81 -4.99
N VAL A 145 4.84 10.62 -3.94
CA VAL A 145 4.85 12.09 -4.07
C VAL A 145 6.07 12.55 -4.87
N HIS A 146 7.26 12.00 -4.61
CA HIS A 146 8.43 12.30 -5.44
C HIS A 146 8.23 11.90 -6.90
N ALA A 147 7.63 10.74 -7.15
CA ALA A 147 7.34 10.29 -8.50
C ALA A 147 6.32 11.19 -9.19
N LEU A 148 5.27 11.64 -8.48
CA LEU A 148 4.30 12.62 -8.97
C LEU A 148 5.00 13.93 -9.39
N GLN A 149 5.87 14.48 -8.54
CA GLN A 149 6.64 15.70 -8.84
C GLN A 149 7.47 15.54 -10.12
N ARG A 150 8.28 14.48 -10.22
CA ARG A 150 9.13 14.24 -11.40
C ARG A 150 8.31 14.12 -12.69
N GLN A 151 7.13 13.52 -12.63
CA GLN A 151 6.25 13.35 -13.78
C GLN A 151 5.50 14.64 -14.13
N ALA A 152 5.21 15.49 -13.14
CA ALA A 152 4.69 16.83 -13.34
C ALA A 152 5.70 17.72 -14.08
N GLU A 153 6.97 17.70 -13.65
CA GLU A 153 8.08 18.43 -14.28
C GLU A 153 8.32 18.00 -15.74
N ARG A 154 8.05 16.74 -16.05
CA ARG A 154 8.11 16.19 -17.41
C ARG A 154 6.85 16.47 -18.25
N GLY A 155 5.85 17.13 -17.68
CA GLY A 155 4.57 17.44 -18.32
C GLY A 155 3.62 16.24 -18.46
N THR A 156 3.96 15.06 -17.95
CA THR A 156 3.15 13.84 -18.10
C THR A 156 1.83 13.91 -17.33
N TYR A 157 1.84 14.56 -16.16
CA TYR A 157 0.64 14.72 -15.32
C TYR A 157 0.19 16.19 -15.18
N GLY A 158 0.63 17.07 -16.07
CA GLY A 158 0.29 18.49 -16.02
C GLY A 158 -1.22 18.75 -16.03
N GLU A 159 -1.97 18.03 -16.87
CA GLU A 159 -3.43 18.13 -16.91
C GLU A 159 -4.10 17.57 -15.65
N VAL A 160 -3.63 16.42 -15.16
CA VAL A 160 -4.17 15.78 -13.95
C VAL A 160 -3.99 16.67 -12.71
N LEU A 161 -2.87 17.38 -12.63
CA LEU A 161 -2.57 18.31 -11.54
C LEU A 161 -3.21 19.70 -11.73
N SER A 162 -3.80 19.99 -12.89
CA SER A 162 -4.33 21.31 -13.21
C SER A 162 -5.51 21.68 -12.31
N GLY A 163 -5.28 22.64 -11.41
CA GLY A 163 -6.27 23.10 -10.43
C GLY A 163 -6.49 22.15 -9.24
N VAL A 164 -5.68 21.09 -9.09
CA VAL A 164 -5.61 20.29 -7.87
C VAL A 164 -4.93 21.13 -6.78
N GLY A 165 -5.58 21.30 -5.64
CA GLY A 165 -5.03 22.01 -4.49
C GLY A 165 -4.66 21.10 -3.33
N THR A 166 -5.03 19.83 -3.36
CA THR A 166 -4.70 18.87 -2.31
C THR A 166 -4.44 17.49 -2.90
N VAL A 167 -3.38 16.84 -2.44
CA VAL A 167 -3.10 15.42 -2.71
C VAL A 167 -3.35 14.65 -1.43
N VAL A 168 -4.13 13.59 -1.49
CA VAL A 168 -4.26 12.60 -0.41
C VAL A 168 -3.60 11.32 -0.89
N VAL A 169 -2.57 10.85 -0.21
CA VAL A 169 -1.89 9.59 -0.51
C VAL A 169 -2.40 8.53 0.44
N GLY A 170 -2.85 7.39 -0.10
CA GLY A 170 -3.31 6.25 0.70
C GLY A 170 -2.40 5.05 0.47
N ALA A 171 -1.73 4.56 1.50
CA ALA A 171 -0.84 3.40 1.43
C ALA A 171 -1.30 2.30 2.39
N VAL A 172 -1.09 1.04 1.99
CA VAL A 172 -1.36 -0.14 2.82
C VAL A 172 -0.19 -1.10 2.72
N GLU A 173 0.37 -1.50 3.87
CA GLU A 173 1.44 -2.50 3.96
C GLU A 173 1.05 -3.59 4.96
N ASN A 174 1.33 -4.86 4.65
CA ASN A 174 1.15 -5.96 5.59
C ASN A 174 2.50 -6.30 6.19
N PHE A 175 2.53 -6.74 7.45
CA PHE A 175 3.78 -7.07 8.14
C PHE A 175 3.54 -8.04 9.28
N VAL A 176 4.59 -8.79 9.64
CA VAL A 176 4.56 -9.72 10.77
C VAL A 176 5.29 -9.11 11.95
N ARG A 177 4.62 -8.98 13.10
CA ARG A 177 5.28 -8.61 14.36
C ARG A 177 5.77 -9.83 15.09
N ARG A 178 7.02 -9.78 15.53
CA ARG A 178 7.69 -10.77 16.38
C ARG A 178 7.56 -10.30 17.83
N GLU A 179 6.37 -10.46 18.40
CA GLU A 179 6.11 -10.06 19.80
C GLU A 179 6.56 -11.16 20.76
N ARG A 180 7.19 -10.78 21.88
CA ARG A 180 7.39 -11.71 23.00
C ARG A 180 6.09 -11.82 23.78
N ALA A 181 5.60 -13.05 23.99
CA ALA A 181 4.46 -13.28 24.88
C ALA A 181 4.80 -12.81 26.31
N ALA A 182 3.83 -12.17 26.97
CA ALA A 182 3.93 -11.86 28.39
C ALA A 182 3.84 -13.18 29.20
N GLY A 183 4.96 -13.64 29.73
CA GLY A 183 5.06 -14.89 30.51
C GLY A 183 6.47 -15.46 30.54
N GLU A 184 6.71 -16.41 31.46
CA GLU A 184 8.00 -17.09 31.62
C GLU A 184 8.31 -17.94 30.38
N GLY A 185 9.30 -17.50 29.60
CA GLY A 185 9.83 -18.25 28.45
C GLY A 185 10.12 -17.41 27.21
N GLY A 186 9.68 -16.15 27.14
CA GLY A 186 10.08 -15.22 26.06
C GLY A 186 9.77 -15.72 24.64
N VAL A 187 8.75 -16.57 24.48
CA VAL A 187 8.39 -17.17 23.19
C VAL A 187 7.83 -16.09 22.27
N LEU A 188 8.37 -16.04 21.04
CA LEU A 188 7.84 -15.17 20.00
C LEU A 188 6.52 -15.70 19.46
N VAL A 189 5.48 -14.87 19.51
CA VAL A 189 4.15 -15.11 18.95
C VAL A 189 4.03 -14.21 17.72
N PRO A 190 4.19 -14.75 16.50
CA PRO A 190 4.10 -13.95 15.30
C PRO A 190 2.64 -13.59 15.00
N VAL A 191 2.42 -12.31 14.73
CA VAL A 191 1.10 -11.77 14.41
C VAL A 191 1.20 -10.99 13.10
N ASP A 192 0.39 -11.37 12.11
CA ASP A 192 0.27 -10.67 10.82
C ASP A 192 -0.74 -9.54 10.97
N TYR A 193 -0.28 -8.31 10.75
CA TYR A 193 -1.04 -7.08 10.81
C TYR A 193 -0.96 -6.34 9.47
N GLY A 194 -1.96 -5.49 9.20
CA GLY A 194 -1.90 -4.48 8.16
C GLY A 194 -1.75 -3.08 8.76
N VAL A 195 -0.92 -2.23 8.17
CA VAL A 195 -0.86 -0.80 8.46
C VAL A 195 -1.45 -0.02 7.30
N VAL A 196 -2.27 0.97 7.62
CA VAL A 196 -2.84 1.93 6.68
C VAL A 196 -2.31 3.32 7.00
N VAL A 197 -1.87 4.04 5.97
CA VAL A 197 -1.40 5.42 6.09
C VAL A 197 -2.17 6.28 5.10
N PHE A 198 -2.84 7.32 5.62
CA PHE A 198 -3.29 8.45 4.82
C PHE A 198 -2.39 9.65 5.08
N CYS A 199 -2.03 10.36 4.01
CA CYS A 199 -1.26 11.58 4.10
C CYS A 199 -1.87 12.68 3.23
N ARG A 200 -2.18 13.83 3.82
CA ARG A 200 -2.53 15.03 3.06
C ARG A 200 -1.28 15.84 2.74
N VAL A 201 -1.17 16.28 1.49
CA VAL A 201 -0.19 17.25 1.01
C VAL A 201 -0.93 18.41 0.34
N SER A 202 -0.84 19.60 0.94
CA SER A 202 -1.45 20.83 0.40
C SER A 202 -0.58 21.42 -0.72
N LEU A 203 -1.22 21.84 -1.81
CA LEU A 203 -0.61 22.53 -2.95
C LEU A 203 -1.03 24.01 -3.04
N ALA A 204 -1.84 24.49 -2.10
CA ALA A 204 -2.37 25.84 -2.13
C ALA A 204 -1.28 26.88 -1.76
N PRO A 205 -1.21 28.04 -2.45
CA PRO A 205 -0.26 29.10 -2.12
C PRO A 205 -0.54 29.71 -0.74
N GLY A 206 0.49 30.18 -0.04
CA GLY A 206 0.37 30.83 1.28
C GLY A 206 0.42 29.87 2.48
N GLU A 207 0.37 28.56 2.23
CA GLU A 207 0.82 27.54 3.18
C GLU A 207 2.28 27.22 2.88
N GLU A 208 3.21 28.11 3.27
CA GLU A 208 4.65 28.09 2.89
C GLU A 208 5.44 26.83 3.33
N ARG A 209 4.77 25.82 3.87
CA ARG A 209 5.22 24.44 3.87
C ARG A 209 4.00 23.59 3.57
N ALA A 210 4.06 22.76 2.53
CA ALA A 210 3.08 21.71 2.33
C ALA A 210 2.93 20.98 3.68
N ARG A 211 1.80 21.15 4.36
CA ARG A 211 1.59 20.53 5.66
C ARG A 211 1.26 19.08 5.39
N TRP A 212 2.29 18.26 5.40
CA TRP A 212 2.17 16.81 5.46
C TRP A 212 1.41 16.48 6.74
N GLU A 213 0.18 16.03 6.58
CA GLU A 213 -0.67 15.60 7.69
C GLU A 213 -0.88 14.10 7.57
N TRP A 214 -0.36 13.37 8.55
CA TRP A 214 -0.40 11.92 8.59
C TRP A 214 -1.57 11.44 9.45
N ARG A 215 -2.21 10.37 8.99
CA ARG A 215 -3.19 9.58 9.74
C ARG A 215 -2.81 8.12 9.55
N VAL A 216 -2.77 7.38 10.65
CA VAL A 216 -2.32 5.98 10.66
C VAL A 216 -3.32 5.11 11.40
N GLY A 217 -3.50 3.90 10.90
CA GLY A 217 -4.29 2.86 11.53
C GLY A 217 -3.62 1.51 11.34
N VAL A 218 -3.90 0.59 12.26
CA VAL A 218 -3.37 -0.77 12.22
C VAL A 218 -4.55 -1.71 12.35
N SER A 219 -4.61 -2.74 11.51
CA SER A 219 -5.65 -3.74 11.59
C SER A 219 -5.56 -4.56 12.87
N LYS A 220 -6.63 -5.27 13.21
CA LYS A 220 -6.51 -6.41 14.11
C LYS A 220 -5.53 -7.43 13.53
N GLY A 221 -4.84 -8.14 14.41
CA GLY A 221 -3.80 -9.09 14.05
C GLY A 221 -4.31 -10.52 13.92
N VAL A 222 -3.74 -11.26 12.99
CA VAL A 222 -3.97 -12.70 12.84
C VAL A 222 -2.75 -13.45 13.36
N MET A 223 -2.96 -14.37 14.31
CA MET A 223 -1.87 -15.21 14.81
C MET A 223 -1.44 -16.21 13.74
N VAL A 224 -0.13 -16.29 13.53
CA VAL A 224 0.48 -17.27 12.65
C VAL A 224 1.05 -18.39 13.53
N PRO A 225 0.76 -19.67 13.26
CA PRO A 225 1.46 -20.75 13.97
C PRO A 225 2.97 -20.64 13.76
N ARG A 226 3.72 -20.75 14.85
CA ARG A 226 5.15 -20.41 14.92
C ARG A 226 5.98 -21.18 13.90
N GLU A 227 5.58 -22.41 13.57
CA GLU A 227 6.24 -23.31 12.64
C GLU A 227 6.26 -22.73 11.22
N TYR A 228 5.16 -22.14 10.76
CA TYR A 228 5.06 -21.52 9.43
C TYR A 228 5.92 -20.27 9.32
N TRP A 229 5.90 -19.42 10.35
CA TRP A 229 6.76 -18.25 10.42
C TRP A 229 8.24 -18.63 10.46
N ARG A 230 8.63 -19.61 11.28
CA ARG A 230 10.01 -20.11 11.34
C ARG A 230 10.47 -20.73 10.02
N ALA A 231 9.59 -21.44 9.33
CA ALA A 231 9.89 -21.96 8.01
C ALA A 231 10.15 -20.84 7.01
N ALA A 232 9.34 -19.77 7.01
CA ALA A 232 9.58 -18.59 6.18
C ALA A 232 10.94 -17.94 6.50
N GLU A 233 11.27 -17.73 7.78
CA GLU A 233 12.58 -17.20 8.18
C GLU A 233 13.75 -18.13 7.80
N GLY A 234 13.52 -19.43 7.74
CA GLY A 234 14.51 -20.43 7.33
C GLY A 234 15.00 -20.26 5.88
N PHE A 235 14.24 -19.56 5.03
CA PHE A 235 14.67 -19.19 3.68
C PHE A 235 15.58 -17.94 3.65
N GLY A 236 15.79 -17.30 4.80
CA GLY A 236 16.68 -16.16 4.96
C GLY A 236 16.02 -14.80 4.74
N PHE A 237 16.85 -13.77 4.77
CA PHE A 237 16.44 -12.37 4.79
C PHE A 237 17.12 -11.60 3.65
N GLU A 238 16.46 -10.55 3.16
CA GLU A 238 17.02 -9.64 2.14
C GLU A 238 17.99 -8.63 2.75
N ASP A 239 17.93 -8.43 4.07
CA ASP A 239 18.73 -7.49 4.84
C ASP A 239 19.48 -8.15 6.02
N ASP A 240 20.59 -7.53 6.42
CA ASP A 240 21.42 -8.01 7.54
C ASP A 240 20.71 -7.85 8.90
N GLU A 241 19.81 -6.87 9.02
CA GLU A 241 19.02 -6.63 10.24
C GLU A 241 17.88 -7.65 10.40
N ARG A 242 17.67 -8.52 9.39
CA ARG A 242 16.62 -9.56 9.38
C ARG A 242 15.22 -8.97 9.54
N MET A 243 14.97 -7.85 8.88
CA MET A 243 13.69 -7.14 8.89
C MET A 243 12.86 -7.41 7.64
N HIS A 244 13.44 -8.01 6.60
CA HIS A 244 12.79 -8.32 5.32
C HIS A 244 13.00 -9.80 4.98
N GLY A 245 11.95 -10.62 5.04
CA GLY A 245 12.03 -12.03 4.67
C GLY A 245 12.08 -12.23 3.17
N LYS A 246 12.91 -13.17 2.68
CA LYS A 246 12.94 -13.56 1.26
C LYS A 246 11.69 -14.30 0.79
N VAL A 247 10.98 -14.91 1.74
CA VAL A 247 9.76 -15.69 1.51
C VAL A 247 8.71 -15.22 2.50
N THR A 248 7.49 -15.04 2.02
CA THR A 248 6.38 -14.64 2.88
C THR A 248 5.78 -15.84 3.63
N VAL A 249 5.17 -15.56 4.79
CA VAL A 249 4.39 -16.59 5.52
C VAL A 249 3.26 -17.15 4.65
N GLY A 250 2.61 -16.28 3.86
CA GLY A 250 1.55 -16.68 2.94
C GLY A 250 2.02 -17.67 1.86
N GLU A 251 3.25 -17.56 1.39
CA GLU A 251 3.82 -18.49 0.42
C GLU A 251 4.11 -19.87 1.02
N VAL A 252 4.64 -19.90 2.24
CA VAL A 252 4.81 -21.17 2.97
C VAL A 252 3.45 -21.82 3.24
N LEU A 253 2.45 -21.04 3.66
CA LEU A 253 1.08 -21.55 3.87
C LEU A 253 0.46 -22.09 2.58
N ALA A 254 0.56 -21.36 1.48
CA ALA A 254 0.04 -21.80 0.19
C ALA A 254 0.70 -23.11 -0.28
N ALA A 255 2.01 -23.24 -0.11
CA ALA A 255 2.77 -24.43 -0.49
C ALA A 255 2.37 -25.68 0.31
N ASN A 256 1.97 -25.52 1.58
CA ASN A 256 1.74 -26.64 2.50
C ASN A 256 0.27 -26.94 2.77
N LEU A 257 -0.62 -25.95 2.66
CA LEU A 257 -2.05 -26.07 2.95
C LEU A 257 -2.94 -25.89 1.71
N GLY A 258 -2.39 -25.49 0.56
CA GLY A 258 -3.15 -25.26 -0.67
C GLY A 258 -4.13 -24.10 -0.56
N VAL A 259 -3.77 -23.06 0.20
CA VAL A 259 -4.55 -21.82 0.35
C VAL A 259 -4.04 -20.74 -0.60
N ASP A 260 -4.88 -19.74 -0.88
CA ASP A 260 -4.42 -18.55 -1.60
C ASP A 260 -3.41 -17.76 -0.74
N LYS A 261 -2.22 -17.50 -1.28
CA LYS A 261 -1.18 -16.73 -0.56
C LYS A 261 -1.59 -15.28 -0.29
N ALA A 262 -2.46 -14.70 -1.13
CA ALA A 262 -2.86 -13.30 -1.01
C ALA A 262 -3.92 -13.06 0.07
N ASP A 263 -4.84 -14.01 0.27
CA ASP A 263 -5.91 -13.94 1.28
C ASP A 263 -6.11 -15.28 2.01
N TRP A 264 -5.02 -15.87 2.50
CA TRP A 264 -5.08 -17.11 3.29
C TRP A 264 -5.91 -16.95 4.57
N PHE A 265 -6.09 -15.70 5.05
CA PHE A 265 -6.89 -15.36 6.22
C PHE A 265 -8.32 -15.85 6.01
N LEU A 266 -8.92 -15.58 4.85
CA LEU A 266 -10.29 -15.99 4.56
C LEU A 266 -10.43 -17.53 4.61
N SER A 267 -9.46 -18.24 4.04
CA SER A 267 -9.48 -19.70 3.96
C SER A 267 -9.25 -20.39 5.30
N LEU A 268 -8.43 -19.81 6.19
CA LEU A 268 -8.01 -20.44 7.45
C LEU A 268 -8.75 -19.89 8.67
N MET A 269 -9.13 -18.61 8.65
CA MET A 269 -9.76 -17.88 9.75
C MET A 269 -11.25 -17.60 9.51
N GLY A 270 -11.71 -17.63 8.26
CA GLY A 270 -13.06 -17.18 7.90
C GLY A 270 -13.23 -15.67 7.89
N VAL A 271 -12.14 -14.90 7.92
CA VAL A 271 -12.15 -13.43 7.85
C VAL A 271 -11.18 -12.98 6.77
N SER A 272 -11.60 -12.09 5.87
CA SER A 272 -10.70 -11.57 4.83
C SER A 272 -9.72 -10.57 5.42
N ARG A 273 -8.47 -10.60 4.94
CA ARG A 273 -7.48 -9.56 5.24
C ARG A 273 -7.99 -8.16 4.89
N TYR A 274 -8.74 -8.03 3.79
CA TYR A 274 -9.25 -6.75 3.33
C TYR A 274 -10.37 -6.21 4.20
N ASP A 275 -11.12 -7.08 4.89
CA ASP A 275 -12.11 -6.66 5.88
C ASP A 275 -11.41 -6.08 7.12
N LEU A 276 -10.34 -6.72 7.61
CA LEU A 276 -9.56 -6.19 8.74
C LEU A 276 -8.90 -4.84 8.45
N LEU A 277 -8.45 -4.64 7.21
CA LEU A 277 -7.91 -3.36 6.74
C LEU A 277 -9.01 -2.30 6.61
N ARG A 278 -10.22 -2.70 6.18
CA ARG A 278 -11.37 -1.80 6.10
C ARG A 278 -11.80 -1.33 7.49
N ASP A 279 -11.89 -2.24 8.46
CA ASP A 279 -12.18 -1.89 9.86
C ASP A 279 -11.17 -0.84 10.37
N ALA A 280 -9.88 -1.03 10.09
CA ALA A 280 -8.84 -0.08 10.49
C ALA A 280 -9.02 1.30 9.82
N MET A 281 -9.42 1.34 8.55
CA MET A 281 -9.70 2.60 7.85
C MET A 281 -10.94 3.31 8.40
N GLU A 282 -11.99 2.58 8.78
CA GLU A 282 -13.22 3.14 9.34
C GLU A 282 -13.00 3.82 10.69
N GLU A 283 -12.00 3.37 11.46
CA GLU A 283 -11.57 4.00 12.71
C GLU A 283 -10.67 5.22 12.50
N MET A 284 -10.20 5.46 11.27
CA MET A 284 -9.34 6.58 10.93
C MET A 284 -10.13 7.77 10.37
N GLU A 285 -9.75 8.97 10.78
CA GLU A 285 -10.12 10.17 10.05
C GLU A 285 -9.26 10.29 8.79
N VAL A 286 -9.87 10.41 7.62
CA VAL A 286 -9.14 10.80 6.41
C VAL A 286 -8.80 12.30 6.52
N PRO A 287 -7.53 12.70 6.31
CA PRO A 287 -7.11 14.10 6.46
C PRO A 287 -7.59 14.93 5.26
N TRP A 288 -8.89 15.21 5.19
CA TRP A 288 -9.48 16.06 4.16
C TRP A 288 -9.03 17.53 4.32
N PRO A 289 -9.03 18.33 3.24
CA PRO A 289 -8.90 19.77 3.37
C PRO A 289 -10.09 20.34 4.15
N ALA A 290 -9.88 21.41 4.92
CA ALA A 290 -10.93 22.06 5.69
C ALA A 290 -12.01 22.71 4.79
N ALA A 291 -13.21 22.88 5.33
CA ALA A 291 -14.29 23.60 4.66
C ALA A 291 -14.05 25.14 4.72
N GLY A 292 -13.11 25.65 3.92
CA GLY A 292 -12.85 27.10 3.76
C GLY A 292 -11.37 27.38 3.45
N ASN A 293 -10.97 28.16 2.45
CA ASN A 293 -11.67 29.16 1.62
C ASN A 293 -11.80 28.66 0.18
N ALA A 294 -13.02 28.62 -0.38
CA ALA A 294 -13.13 28.74 -1.83
C ALA A 294 -12.41 30.04 -2.22
N PRO A 295 -11.55 30.06 -3.24
CA PRO A 295 -10.95 31.31 -3.68
C PRO A 295 -12.11 32.26 -3.99
N VAL A 296 -12.19 33.36 -3.25
CA VAL A 296 -13.06 34.48 -3.60
C VAL A 296 -12.66 34.80 -5.03
N ALA A 297 -13.57 34.55 -5.98
CA ALA A 297 -13.33 34.95 -7.35
C ALA A 297 -13.05 36.44 -7.30
N VAL A 298 -11.78 36.82 -7.50
CA VAL A 298 -11.42 38.21 -7.68
C VAL A 298 -12.08 38.59 -9.00
N SER A 299 -13.31 39.09 -8.90
CA SER A 299 -13.96 39.76 -10.02
C SER A 299 -13.00 40.87 -10.40
N LYS A 300 -12.38 40.73 -11.56
CA LYS A 300 -11.77 41.87 -12.23
C LYS A 300 -12.91 42.83 -12.55
N ALA A 301 -13.22 43.73 -11.63
CA ALA A 301 -13.82 45.00 -11.96
C ALA A 301 -12.78 45.76 -12.78
N PHE A 302 -12.75 45.52 -14.08
CA PHE A 302 -12.22 46.49 -15.01
C PHE A 302 -13.18 47.67 -14.98
N GLY A 303 -12.68 48.80 -14.48
CA GLY A 303 -13.35 50.07 -14.65
C GLY A 303 -13.37 50.47 -16.12
N ALA A 304 -14.54 50.96 -16.54
CA ALA A 304 -14.69 52.14 -17.38
C ALA A 304 -15.93 52.87 -16.85
#